data_AF-A0A0K6IPW7-F1
#
_entry.id   AF-A0A0K6IPW7-F1
#
_cell.length_a   1.000
_cell.length_b   1.000
_cell.length_c   1.000
_cell.angle_alpha   90.00
_cell.angle_beta   90.00
_cell.angle_gamma   90.00
#
_symmetry.space_group_name_H-M   'P 1'
#
loop_
_entity.id
_entity.type
_entity.pdbx_description
1 polymer ?
#
loop_
_entity_poly.entity_id
_entity_poly.type
_entity_poly.pdbx_seq_one_letter_code
_entity_poly.pdbx_strand_id
1 'polypeptide(L)' 'MTYPKTDALRQKVIETIAEVHSESRWRWPPAYKLVCKRLTEKGIMTGYGRRFDPTTLYAFLRRSGYSGLWGVAQELKGAD' A
#
# COMPACT_ATOMS: atom_id res chain seq x y z
N MET A 1 -20.47 -5.29 1.70
CA MET A 1 -20.06 -6.13 2.84
C MET A 1 -18.55 -6.08 2.94
N THR A 2 -18.02 -5.13 3.72
CA THR A 2 -16.58 -4.94 3.88
C THR A 2 -16.11 -5.86 5.01
N TYR A 3 -15.27 -6.84 4.70
CA TYR A 3 -14.75 -7.75 5.71
C TYR A 3 -13.82 -6.99 6.66
N PRO A 4 -14.03 -7.02 7.99
CA PRO A 4 -13.24 -6.23 8.95
C PRO A 4 -11.74 -6.56 8.92
N LYS A 5 -11.37 -7.81 8.59
CA LYS A 5 -9.96 -8.22 8.39
C LYS A 5 -9.31 -7.55 7.17
N THR A 6 -10.08 -7.30 6.11
CA THR A 6 -9.60 -6.66 4.89
C THR A 6 -9.36 -5.17 5.12
N ASP A 7 -10.16 -4.55 6.00
CA ASP A 7 -10.03 -3.15 6.36
C ASP A 7 -8.76 -2.87 7.19
N ALA A 8 -8.49 -3.71 8.20
CA ALA A 8 -7.25 -3.61 8.98
C ALA A 8 -5.98 -3.86 8.14
N LEU A 9 -6.03 -4.79 7.19
CA LEU A 9 -4.91 -5.02 6.26
C LEU A 9 -4.73 -3.82 5.32
N ARG A 10 -5.82 -3.28 4.78
CA ARG A 10 -5.80 -2.09 3.94
C ARG A 10 -5.13 -0.93 4.66
N GLN A 11 -5.55 -0.66 5.90
CA GLN A 11 -4.98 0.41 6.72
C GLN A 11 -3.46 0.26 6.87
N LYS A 12 -2.98 -0.93 7.25
CA LYS A 12 -1.53 -1.21 7.37
C LYS A 12 -0.75 -1.01 6.07
N VAL A 13 -1.36 -1.37 4.94
CA VAL A 13 -0.74 -1.18 3.62
C VAL A 13 -0.63 0.30 3.28
N ILE A 14 -1.69 1.08 3.52
CA ILE A 14 -1.71 2.54 3.27
C ILE A 14 -0.71 3.25 4.18
N GLU A 15 -0.68 2.93 5.47
CA GLU A 15 0.30 3.47 6.43
C GLU A 15 1.74 3.18 5.99
N THR A 16 2.01 1.95 5.52
CA THR A 16 3.34 1.60 5.00
C THR A 16 3.69 2.41 3.75
N ILE A 17 2.72 2.70 2.86
CA ILE A 17 2.94 3.57 1.70
C ILE A 17 3.24 5.02 2.15
N ALA A 18 2.53 5.52 3.15
CA ALA A 18 2.74 6.86 3.71
C ALA A 18 4.11 6.99 4.41
N GLU A 19 4.59 5.97 5.12
CA GLU A 19 5.94 5.98 5.67
C GLU A 19 7.01 5.96 4.57
N VAL A 20 6.84 5.12 3.55
CA VAL A 20 7.76 5.11 2.40
C VAL A 20 7.76 6.48 1.71
N HIS A 21 6.63 7.19 1.72
CA HIS A 21 6.54 8.56 1.23
C HIS A 21 7.41 9.52 2.02
N SER A 22 7.24 9.57 3.34
CA SER A 22 7.88 10.55 4.20
C SER A 22 9.40 10.41 4.16
N GLU A 23 9.89 9.18 3.97
CA GLU A 23 11.31 8.91 3.75
C GLU A 23 11.80 9.25 2.34
N SER A 24 10.93 9.09 1.32
CA SER A 24 11.26 9.33 -0.09
C SER A 24 10.93 10.76 -0.51
N ARG A 25 11.75 11.71 -0.04
CA ARG A 25 11.55 13.17 -0.24
C ARG A 25 11.53 13.63 -1.71
N TRP A 26 11.94 12.79 -2.67
CA TRP A 26 12.19 13.19 -4.06
C TRP A 26 11.49 12.36 -5.14
N ARG A 27 10.86 11.22 -4.81
CA ARG A 27 10.35 10.30 -5.83
C ARG A 27 8.96 9.78 -5.49
N TRP A 28 7.96 10.42 -6.09
CA TRP A 28 6.55 10.12 -5.90
C TRP A 28 5.88 9.80 -7.24
N PRO A 29 5.06 8.74 -7.33
CA PRO A 29 4.83 7.70 -6.32
C PRO A 29 6.07 6.80 -6.10
N PRO A 30 6.14 6.11 -4.95
CA PRO A 30 7.25 5.21 -4.67
C PRO A 30 7.18 4.00 -5.59
N ALA A 31 8.32 3.36 -5.84
CA ALA A 31 8.33 2.15 -6.64
C ALA A 31 7.60 1.01 -5.91
N TYR A 32 6.75 0.26 -6.62
CA TYR A 32 6.06 -0.92 -6.07
C TYR A 32 7.02 -1.87 -5.35
N LYS A 33 8.21 -2.13 -5.92
CA LYS A 33 9.22 -2.98 -5.32
C LYS A 33 9.67 -2.49 -3.94
N LEU A 34 9.78 -1.18 -3.74
CA LEU A 34 10.17 -0.58 -2.46
C LEU A 34 9.08 -0.80 -1.41
N VAL A 35 7.83 -0.55 -1.78
CA VAL A 35 6.68 -0.77 -0.90
C VAL A 35 6.54 -2.25 -0.53
N CYS A 36 6.63 -3.16 -1.50
CA CYS A 36 6.60 -4.61 -1.26
C CYS A 36 7.71 -5.07 -0.30
N LYS A 37 8.92 -4.51 -0.44
CA LYS A 37 10.03 -4.77 0.47
C LYS A 37 9.69 -4.32 1.90
N ARG A 38 9.21 -3.08 2.06
CA ARG A 38 8.85 -2.54 3.38
C ARG A 38 7.70 -3.31 4.03
N LEU A 39 6.69 -3.72 3.25
CA LEU A 39 5.60 -4.58 3.74
C LEU A 39 6.15 -5.92 4.25
N THR A 40 7.11 -6.51 3.54
CA THR A 40 7.75 -7.77 3.94
C THR A 40 8.58 -7.61 5.22
N GLU A 41 9.35 -6.53 5.33
CA GLU A 41 10.14 -6.19 6.53
C GLU A 41 9.25 -6.01 7.76
N LYS A 42 8.04 -5.47 7.59
CA LYS A 42 7.02 -5.33 8.65
C LYS A 42 6.21 -6.60 8.92
N GLY A 43 6.48 -7.70 8.21
CA GLY A 43 5.68 -8.93 8.31
C GLY A 43 4.25 -8.80 7.80
N ILE A 44 3.93 -7.77 7.01
CA ILE A 44 2.60 -7.56 6.44
C ILE A 44 2.46 -8.44 5.20
N MET A 45 1.54 -9.40 5.28
CA MET A 45 1.25 -10.35 4.21
C MET A 45 -0.15 -10.10 3.63
N THR A 46 -0.38 -10.62 2.44
CA THR A 46 -1.72 -10.69 1.84
C THR A 46 -2.69 -11.46 2.73
N GLY A 47 -4.00 -11.30 2.51
CA GLY A 47 -5.03 -12.04 3.26
C GLY A 47 -4.93 -13.57 3.17
N TYR A 48 -4.13 -14.10 2.23
CA TYR A 48 -3.85 -15.53 2.06
C TYR A 48 -2.49 -15.97 2.63
N GLY A 49 -1.80 -15.10 3.39
CA GLY A 49 -0.50 -15.41 4.00
C GLY A 49 0.69 -15.38 3.04
N ARG A 50 0.54 -14.80 1.84
CA ARG A 50 1.64 -14.63 0.87
C ARG A 50 2.24 -13.23 0.96
N ARG A 51 3.54 -13.09 0.64
CA ARG A 51 4.19 -11.79 0.47
C ARG A 51 3.54 -10.99 -0.66
N PHE A 52 3.59 -9.67 -0.55
CA PHE A 52 3.19 -8.78 -1.64
C PHE A 52 4.28 -8.72 -2.72
N ASP A 53 3.87 -8.95 -3.96
CA ASP A 53 4.62 -8.61 -5.17
C ASP A 53 3.96 -7.38 -5.84
N PRO A 54 4.62 -6.71 -6.80
CA PRO A 54 4.07 -5.53 -7.44
C PRO A 54 2.67 -5.72 -8.04
N THR A 55 2.41 -6.89 -8.63
CA THR A 55 1.13 -7.22 -9.28
C THR A 55 0.05 -7.44 -8.23
N THR A 56 0.32 -8.21 -7.18
CA THR A 56 -0.64 -8.42 -6.09
C THR A 56 -0.90 -7.16 -5.30
N LEU A 57 0.10 -6.30 -5.09
CA LEU A 57 -0.07 -4.99 -4.45
C LEU A 57 -0.93 -4.07 -5.32
N TYR A 58 -0.69 -4.00 -6.63
CA TYR A 58 -1.55 -3.23 -7.55
C TYR A 58 -3.01 -3.72 -7.53
N ALA A 59 -3.21 -5.04 -7.63
CA ALA A 59 -4.55 -5.64 -7.61
C ALA A 59 -5.25 -5.40 -6.26
N PHE A 60 -4.52 -5.48 -5.15
CA PHE A 60 -5.02 -5.17 -3.82
C PHE A 60 -5.51 -3.73 -3.74
N LEU A 61 -4.68 -2.77 -4.16
CA LEU A 61 -5.04 -1.35 -4.18
C LEU A 61 -6.26 -1.06 -5.05
N ARG A 62 -6.37 -1.68 -6.24
CA ARG A 62 -7.58 -1.56 -7.08
C ARG A 62 -8.83 -2.08 -6.40
N ARG A 63 -8.77 -3.22 -5.73
CA ARG A 63 -9.91 -3.77 -4.98
C ARG A 63 -10.30 -2.89 -3.78
N SER A 64 -9.34 -2.16 -3.23
CA SER A 64 -9.55 -1.17 -2.16
C SER A 64 -10.06 0.19 -2.67
N GLY A 65 -10.27 0.36 -3.98
CA GLY A 65 -10.82 1.59 -4.57
C GLY A 65 -9.78 2.55 -5.14
N TYR A 66 -8.48 2.21 -5.13
CA TYR A 66 -7.41 3.08 -5.60
C TYR A 66 -6.98 2.76 -7.03
N SER A 67 -6.51 3.75 -7.78
CA SER A 67 -5.85 3.59 -9.08
C SER A 67 -4.38 3.11 -8.95
N GLY A 68 -4.09 2.24 -7.98
CA GLY A 68 -2.74 1.81 -7.62
C GLY A 68 -2.05 2.80 -6.67
N LEU A 69 -0.71 2.83 -6.69
CA LEU A 69 0.08 3.71 -5.80
C LEU A 69 -0.17 5.18 -6.11
N TRP A 70 -0.49 5.53 -7.36
CA TRP A 70 -0.87 6.89 -7.75
C TRP A 70 -2.17 7.35 -7.06
N GLY A 71 -3.17 6.48 -6.97
CA GLY A 71 -4.43 6.81 -6.29
C GLY A 71 -4.24 7.04 -4.79
N VAL A 72 -3.48 6.14 -4.14
CA VAL A 72 -3.11 6.31 -2.72
C VAL A 72 -2.31 7.61 -2.54
N ALA A 73 -1.39 7.88 -3.46
CA ALA A 73 -0.56 9.06 -3.44
C ALA A 73 -1.35 10.38 -3.52
N GLN A 74 -2.41 10.42 -4.33
CA GLN A 74 -3.29 11.58 -4.42
C GLN A 74 -4.13 11.77 -3.15
N GLU A 75 -4.63 10.67 -2.57
CA GLU A 75 -5.38 10.72 -1.30
C GLU A 75 -4.51 11.25 -0.16
N LEU A 76 -3.24 10.81 -0.08
CA LEU A 76 -2.30 11.30 0.92
C LEU A 76 -1.93 12.78 0.72
N LYS A 77 -1.85 13.26 -0.52
CA LYS A 77 -1.52 14.66 -0.83
C LYS A 77 -2.71 15.61 -0.63
N GLY A 78 -3.93 15.12 -0.83
CA GLY A 78 -5.16 15.90 -0.63
C GLY A 78 -5.64 15.98 0.83
N ALA A 79 -4.90 15.35 1.76
CA ALA A 79 -5.18 15.40 3.20
C ALA A 79 -4.38 16.50 3.93
N ASP A 80 -3.54 17.26 3.22
CA ASP A 80 -2.87 18.49 3.68
C ASP A 80 -3.70 19.74 3.38
#